data_AF-A0A9W6SYI8-F1
#
_entry.id   AF-A0A9W6SYI8-F1
#
_cell.length_a   1.000
_cell.length_b   1.000
_cell.length_c   1.000
_cell.angle_alpha   90.00
_cell.angle_beta   90.00
_cell.angle_gamma   90.00
#
_symmetry.space_group_name_H-M   'P 1'
#
loop_
_entity.id
_entity.type
_entity.pdbx_description
1 polymer ?
#
loop_
_entity_poly.entity_id
_entity_poly.type
_entity_poly.pdbx_seq_one_letter_code
_entity_poly.pdbx_strand_id
1 'polypeptide(L)'
;MYNAGFKSLMVHSEKSVKDTRREKVNASDNNDNLGVSIHEKIASSSSVAHREVVKITEDEEKAVNRLGFDVYQAYIVAASGKFRQLLLPMFVLLMILSVFNSVFSNNWLSFWITDKFVGRSSAFYIGLYIMFTFLGVIFLCCALGALVYGCITASKTMNLQAANRLMHAPTSYTDTTPMGRILNRFTKDIDVLDNELPEQIYLFTYNITKIGGSLILLQERLKDGKLFRDQWCILNSTKR
;
A
#
# COMPACT_ATOMS: atom_id res chain seq x y z
N MET A 1 9.59 36.13 -16.27
CA MET A 1 10.79 36.93 -15.92
C MET A 1 11.43 36.44 -14.61
N TYR A 2 11.89 35.19 -14.53
CA TYR A 2 12.41 34.61 -13.26
C TYR A 2 13.71 33.82 -13.43
N ASN A 3 14.55 34.22 -14.39
CA ASN A 3 15.84 33.53 -14.62
C ASN A 3 16.97 34.43 -15.14
N ALA A 4 16.74 35.75 -15.25
CA ALA A 4 17.76 36.67 -15.77
C ALA A 4 18.86 36.96 -14.74
N GLY A 5 18.50 37.08 -13.45
CA GLY A 5 19.47 37.31 -12.37
C GLY A 5 20.40 36.13 -12.13
N PHE A 6 19.87 34.90 -12.11
CA PHE A 6 20.66 33.69 -11.90
C PHE A 6 21.63 33.41 -13.05
N LYS A 7 21.18 33.64 -14.30
CA LYS A 7 22.03 33.49 -15.49
C LYS A 7 23.16 34.53 -15.52
N SER A 8 22.91 35.75 -15.03
CA SER A 8 23.95 36.79 -14.89
C SER A 8 25.01 36.39 -13.86
N LEU A 9 24.60 35.80 -12.72
CA LEU A 9 25.52 35.35 -11.67
C LEU A 9 26.39 34.16 -12.12
N MET A 10 25.84 33.23 -12.92
CA MET A 10 26.64 32.14 -13.49
C MET A 10 27.69 32.65 -14.49
N VAL A 11 27.33 33.62 -15.33
CA VAL A 11 28.28 34.24 -16.28
C VAL A 11 29.38 35.02 -15.54
N HIS A 12 29.06 35.67 -14.43
CA HIS A 12 30.04 36.41 -13.61
C HIS A 12 31.01 35.46 -12.88
N SER A 13 30.50 34.35 -12.34
CA SER A 13 31.30 33.28 -11.72
C SER A 13 32.26 32.64 -12.72
N GLU A 14 31.77 32.33 -13.92
CA GLU A 14 32.59 31.69 -14.96
C GLU A 14 33.69 32.62 -15.49
N LYS A 15 33.42 33.94 -15.54
CA LYS A 15 34.40 34.96 -15.92
C LYS A 15 35.47 35.14 -14.83
N SER A 16 35.09 35.17 -13.55
CA SER A 16 36.03 35.22 -12.42
C SER A 16 36.97 34.01 -12.41
N VAL A 17 36.45 32.79 -12.65
CA VAL A 17 37.26 31.57 -12.72
C VAL A 17 38.22 31.59 -13.93
N LYS A 18 37.80 32.16 -15.07
CA LYS A 18 38.65 32.30 -16.26
C LYS A 18 39.73 33.37 -16.08
N ASP A 19 39.44 34.47 -15.41
CA ASP A 19 40.44 35.52 -15.12
C ASP A 19 41.47 35.01 -14.10
N THR A 20 41.06 34.31 -13.03
CA THR A 20 42.00 33.65 -12.09
C THR A 20 42.84 32.56 -12.76
N ARG A 21 42.30 31.86 -13.77
CA ARG A 21 43.05 30.86 -14.54
C ARG A 21 44.04 31.50 -15.51
N ARG A 22 43.71 32.64 -16.12
CA ARG A 22 44.60 33.39 -17.03
C ARG A 22 45.73 34.09 -16.28
N GLU A 23 45.46 34.62 -15.09
CA GLU A 23 46.48 35.25 -14.25
C GLU A 23 47.52 34.24 -13.73
N LYS A 24 47.10 33.00 -13.44
CA LYS A 24 48.02 31.90 -13.07
C LYS A 24 48.82 31.32 -14.24
N VAL A 25 48.28 31.34 -15.46
CA VAL A 25 49.03 30.91 -16.66
C VAL A 25 50.07 31.97 -17.05
N ASN A 26 49.73 33.25 -16.96
CA ASN A 26 50.67 34.34 -17.28
C ASN A 26 51.77 34.55 -16.22
N ALA A 27 51.59 34.04 -15.00
CA ALA A 27 52.61 34.08 -13.94
C ALA A 27 53.57 32.88 -13.94
N SER A 28 53.32 31.85 -14.78
CA SER A 28 54.15 30.65 -14.89
C SER A 28 55.14 30.67 -16.06
N ASP A 29 55.11 31.70 -16.90
CA ASP A 29 56.23 32.04 -17.77
C ASP A 29 57.19 32.90 -16.95
N ASN A 30 58.12 32.25 -16.26
CA ASN A 30 59.30 32.94 -15.75
C ASN A 30 60.50 32.35 -16.49
N ASN A 31 61.44 33.19 -16.89
CA ASN A 31 62.71 32.74 -17.48
C ASN A 31 63.31 31.58 -16.66
N ASP A 32 63.32 30.43 -17.31
CA ASP A 32 64.35 29.39 -17.41
C ASP A 32 64.80 28.63 -16.13
N ASN A 33 64.22 27.42 -16.01
CA ASN A 33 64.90 26.16 -15.68
C ASN A 33 65.46 25.91 -14.24
N LEU A 34 64.60 25.93 -13.21
CA LEU A 34 64.94 25.28 -11.91
C LEU A 34 63.73 24.69 -11.14
N GLY A 35 62.62 24.40 -11.82
CA GLY A 35 61.34 24.01 -11.17
C GLY A 35 61.05 22.52 -11.01
N VAL A 36 61.95 21.62 -11.42
CA VAL A 36 61.61 20.18 -11.59
C VAL A 36 61.71 19.38 -10.27
N SER A 37 62.58 19.74 -9.33
CA SER A 37 62.77 18.92 -8.10
C SER A 37 61.85 19.26 -6.93
N ILE A 38 61.22 20.45 -6.93
CA ILE A 38 60.29 20.86 -5.86
C ILE A 38 58.87 20.30 -6.12
N HIS A 39 58.52 20.06 -7.39
CA HIS A 39 57.20 19.54 -7.77
C HIS A 39 56.96 18.10 -7.28
N GLU A 40 58.00 17.26 -7.17
CA GLU A 40 57.85 15.87 -6.71
C GLU A 40 57.70 15.76 -5.18
N LYS A 41 58.31 16.68 -4.42
CA LYS A 41 58.11 16.76 -2.96
C LYS A 41 56.79 17.41 -2.57
N ILE A 42 56.22 18.29 -3.40
CA ILE A 42 54.88 18.85 -3.18
C ILE A 42 53.79 17.86 -3.63
N ALA A 43 54.04 17.02 -4.64
CA ALA A 43 53.11 15.98 -5.08
C ALA A 43 52.88 14.88 -4.03
N SER A 44 53.84 14.63 -3.13
CA SER A 44 53.67 13.69 -2.01
C SER A 44 53.07 14.30 -0.74
N SER A 45 52.96 15.64 -0.65
CA SER A 45 52.38 16.36 0.50
C SER A 45 51.01 17.00 0.23
N SER A 46 50.55 17.04 -1.02
CA SER A 46 49.24 17.60 -1.41
C SER A 46 48.14 16.53 -1.53
N SER A 47 48.42 15.31 -1.07
CA SER A 47 47.42 14.23 -0.91
C SER A 47 46.46 14.43 0.27
N VAL A 48 46.40 15.63 0.87
CA VAL A 48 45.42 15.96 1.92
C VAL A 48 44.77 17.30 1.61
N ALA A 49 43.75 17.27 0.76
CA ALA A 49 42.50 18.00 0.95
C ALA A 49 41.51 17.57 -0.14
N HIS A 50 41.28 16.25 -0.25
CA HIS A 50 39.94 15.82 -0.63
C HIS A 50 39.05 16.44 0.44
N ARG A 51 38.29 17.49 0.10
CA ARG A 51 37.15 17.89 0.93
C ARG A 51 36.20 16.71 0.81
N GLU A 52 36.42 15.69 1.64
CA GLU A 52 35.40 14.71 1.94
C GLU A 52 34.20 15.56 2.34
N VAL A 53 33.20 15.60 1.47
CA VAL A 53 31.88 16.01 1.88
C VAL A 53 31.52 14.95 2.91
N VAL A 54 31.82 15.22 4.18
CA VAL A 54 31.48 14.35 5.30
C VAL A 54 29.99 14.11 5.13
N LYS A 55 29.65 12.88 4.77
CA LYS A 55 28.28 12.47 4.54
C LYS A 55 27.65 12.35 5.92
N ILE A 56 27.17 13.48 6.43
CA ILE A 56 26.45 13.59 7.72
C ILE A 56 25.09 12.88 7.67
N THR A 57 24.69 12.48 6.47
CA THR A 57 23.42 11.84 6.19
C THR A 57 23.59 10.34 6.03
N GLU A 58 23.10 9.58 7.01
CA GLU A 58 23.05 8.12 6.94
C GLU A 58 22.28 7.65 5.68
N ASP A 59 22.74 6.54 5.11
CA ASP A 59 22.06 5.84 4.02
C ASP A 59 20.82 5.11 4.57
N GLU A 60 19.71 5.20 3.84
CA GLU A 60 18.45 4.61 4.28
C GLU A 60 18.51 3.08 4.22
N GLU A 61 18.45 2.41 5.39
CA GLU A 61 18.06 1.00 5.45
C GLU A 61 16.59 0.88 5.04
N LYS A 62 16.36 0.40 3.81
CA LYS A 62 15.06 -0.17 3.47
C LYS A 62 14.93 -1.51 4.19
N ALA A 63 13.97 -1.63 5.08
CA ALA A 63 13.55 -2.94 5.57
C ALA A 63 13.06 -3.77 4.36
N VAL A 64 13.88 -4.73 3.92
CA VAL A 64 13.55 -5.70 2.85
C VAL A 64 12.66 -6.83 3.38
N ASN A 65 12.38 -6.82 4.70
CA ASN A 65 11.71 -7.90 5.40
C ASN A 65 10.19 -7.78 5.39
N ARG A 66 9.54 -8.95 5.44
CA ARG A 66 8.08 -9.09 5.58
C ARG A 66 7.60 -8.29 6.80
N LEU A 67 6.57 -7.48 6.60
CA LEU A 67 5.87 -6.81 7.70
C LEU A 67 5.34 -7.87 8.66
N GLY A 68 5.75 -7.79 9.93
CA GLY A 68 5.23 -8.69 10.97
C GLY A 68 3.73 -8.47 11.18
N PHE A 69 3.01 -9.53 11.56
CA PHE A 69 1.58 -9.47 11.90
C PHE A 69 1.26 -8.42 12.98
N ASP A 70 2.24 -8.11 13.83
CA ASP A 70 2.14 -7.05 14.85
C ASP A 70 1.84 -5.67 14.24
N VAL A 71 2.39 -5.34 13.07
CA VAL A 71 2.15 -4.06 12.39
C VAL A 71 0.71 -3.98 11.87
N TYR A 72 0.19 -5.07 11.31
CA TYR A 72 -1.21 -5.16 10.90
C TYR A 72 -2.16 -5.07 12.10
N GLN A 73 -1.80 -5.71 13.22
CA GLN A 73 -2.58 -5.62 14.45
C GLN A 73 -2.56 -4.19 15.01
N ALA A 74 -1.40 -3.54 15.04
CA ALA A 74 -1.27 -2.14 15.46
C ALA A 74 -2.14 -1.21 14.58
N TYR A 75 -2.17 -1.44 13.27
CA TYR A 75 -3.05 -0.72 12.35
C TYR A 75 -4.53 -0.93 12.68
N ILE A 76 -4.97 -2.18 12.85
CA ILE A 76 -6.36 -2.50 13.19
C ILE A 76 -6.76 -1.90 14.55
N VAL A 77 -5.83 -1.90 15.51
CA VAL A 77 -6.04 -1.28 16.82
C VAL A 77 -6.16 0.24 16.72
N ALA A 78 -5.33 0.88 15.89
CA ALA A 78 -5.41 2.32 15.62
C ALA A 78 -6.69 2.69 14.86
N ALA A 79 -7.12 1.86 13.91
CA ALA A 79 -8.35 2.02 13.14
C ALA A 79 -9.61 1.97 14.01
N SER A 80 -9.55 1.16 15.05
CA SER A 80 -10.71 0.78 15.85
C SER A 80 -11.03 1.72 17.02
N GLY A 81 -10.08 2.55 17.45
CA GLY A 81 -10.25 3.49 18.58
C GLY A 81 -10.87 2.83 19.83
N LYS A 82 -11.82 3.53 20.48
CA LYS A 82 -12.58 3.01 21.64
C LYS A 82 -13.63 1.95 21.26
N PHE A 83 -14.06 1.87 20.00
CA PHE A 83 -15.12 0.97 19.50
C PHE A 83 -14.59 -0.33 18.89
N ARG A 84 -13.37 -0.73 19.23
CA ARG A 84 -12.67 -1.91 18.71
C ARG A 84 -13.44 -3.21 18.75
N GLN A 85 -14.15 -3.46 19.85
CA GLN A 85 -14.92 -4.68 20.01
C GLN A 85 -16.20 -4.71 19.17
N LEU A 86 -16.61 -3.58 18.58
CA LEU A 86 -17.84 -3.47 17.80
C LEU A 86 -17.58 -3.32 16.30
N LEU A 87 -16.64 -2.46 15.90
CA LEU A 87 -16.40 -2.11 14.50
C LEU A 87 -15.91 -3.31 13.67
N LEU A 88 -14.91 -4.05 14.19
CA LEU A 88 -14.32 -5.19 13.49
C LEU A 88 -15.30 -6.36 13.28
N PRO A 89 -16.01 -6.86 14.32
CA PRO A 89 -17.00 -7.92 14.09
C PRO A 89 -18.18 -7.44 13.25
N MET A 90 -18.58 -6.16 13.35
CA MET A 90 -19.60 -5.59 12.47
C MET A 90 -19.17 -5.60 11.00
N PHE A 91 -17.94 -5.17 10.70
CA PHE A 91 -17.40 -5.21 9.34
C PHE A 91 -17.36 -6.63 8.79
N VAL A 92 -16.83 -7.59 9.56
CA VAL A 92 -16.75 -8.99 9.15
C VAL A 92 -18.15 -9.57 8.90
N LEU A 93 -19.11 -9.29 9.78
CA LEU A 93 -20.50 -9.73 9.63
C LEU A 93 -21.14 -9.18 8.34
N LEU A 94 -20.98 -7.88 8.07
CA LEU A 94 -21.51 -7.24 6.86
C LEU A 94 -20.87 -7.81 5.58
N MET A 95 -19.57 -8.11 5.61
CA MET A 95 -18.88 -8.76 4.50
C MET A 95 -19.41 -10.18 4.24
N ILE A 96 -19.61 -10.98 5.29
CA ILE A 96 -20.20 -12.32 5.17
C ILE A 96 -21.61 -12.24 4.57
N LEU A 97 -22.45 -11.32 5.06
CA LEU A 97 -23.80 -11.12 4.54
C LEU A 97 -23.79 -10.66 3.08
N SER A 98 -22.93 -9.72 2.70
CA SER A 98 -22.81 -9.24 1.32
C SER A 98 -22.41 -10.38 0.36
N VAL A 99 -21.39 -11.16 0.74
CA VAL A 99 -20.93 -12.30 -0.07
C VAL A 99 -21.98 -13.41 -0.12
N PHE A 100 -22.66 -13.69 1.00
CA PHE A 100 -23.77 -14.64 1.04
C PHE A 100 -24.86 -14.25 0.04
N ASN A 101 -25.28 -12.98 0.03
CA ASN A 101 -26.28 -12.50 -0.94
C ASN A 101 -25.79 -12.67 -2.37
N SER A 102 -24.52 -12.36 -2.67
CA SER A 102 -23.94 -12.54 -4.02
C SER A 102 -23.95 -14.00 -4.48
N VAL A 103 -23.53 -14.92 -3.61
CA VAL A 103 -23.50 -16.36 -3.88
C VAL A 103 -24.92 -16.92 -3.99
N PHE A 104 -25.83 -16.48 -3.11
CA PHE A 104 -27.23 -16.87 -3.13
C PHE A 104 -27.95 -16.40 -4.39
N SER A 105 -27.80 -15.13 -4.79
CA SER A 105 -28.40 -14.59 -6.02
C SER A 105 -27.90 -15.31 -7.27
N ASN A 106 -26.63 -15.70 -7.30
CA ASN A 106 -26.09 -16.51 -8.39
C ASN A 106 -26.73 -17.91 -8.45
N ASN A 107 -26.84 -18.58 -7.30
CA ASN A 107 -27.49 -19.88 -7.21
C ASN A 107 -29.01 -19.81 -7.46
N TRP A 108 -29.66 -18.71 -7.09
CA TRP A 108 -31.09 -18.46 -7.31
C TRP A 108 -31.46 -18.52 -8.78
N LEU A 109 -30.58 -18.05 -9.66
CA LEU A 109 -30.77 -18.12 -11.10
C LEU A 109 -30.92 -19.58 -11.59
N SER A 110 -30.19 -20.51 -10.98
CA SER A 110 -30.34 -21.96 -11.27
C SER A 110 -31.73 -22.47 -10.89
N PHE A 111 -32.30 -22.01 -9.77
CA PHE A 111 -33.65 -22.41 -9.35
C PHE A 111 -34.74 -21.78 -10.22
N TRP A 112 -34.49 -20.56 -10.71
CA TRP A 112 -35.39 -19.90 -11.65
C TRP A 112 -35.42 -20.64 -12.99
N ILE A 113 -34.28 -21.02 -13.55
CA ILE A 113 -34.22 -21.73 -14.85
C ILE A 113 -34.83 -23.14 -14.78
N THR A 114 -34.76 -23.82 -13.63
CA THR A 114 -35.32 -25.17 -13.45
C THR A 114 -36.79 -25.16 -12.99
N ASP A 115 -37.43 -24.00 -12.85
CA ASP A 115 -38.80 -23.86 -12.35
C ASP A 115 -39.07 -24.71 -11.10
N LYS A 116 -38.14 -24.67 -10.13
CA LYS A 116 -38.14 -25.57 -8.97
C LYS A 116 -39.46 -25.51 -8.18
N PHE A 117 -40.13 -24.36 -8.16
CA PHE A 117 -41.45 -24.18 -7.55
C PHE A 117 -42.55 -24.16 -8.62
N VAL A 118 -43.11 -25.33 -8.88
CA VAL A 118 -44.21 -25.54 -9.84
C VAL A 118 -45.42 -24.68 -9.44
N GLY A 119 -45.96 -23.90 -10.38
CA GLY A 119 -47.15 -23.06 -10.17
C GLY A 119 -46.89 -21.64 -9.67
N ARG A 120 -45.63 -21.19 -9.61
CA ARG A 120 -45.30 -19.78 -9.31
C ARG A 120 -45.07 -18.98 -10.59
N SER A 121 -45.59 -17.75 -10.62
CA SER A 121 -45.40 -16.80 -11.74
C SER A 121 -43.94 -16.35 -11.85
N SER A 122 -43.48 -16.06 -13.06
CA SER A 122 -42.14 -15.50 -13.32
C SER A 122 -41.86 -14.23 -12.51
N ALA A 123 -42.90 -13.44 -12.23
CA ALA A 123 -42.79 -12.24 -11.39
C ALA A 123 -42.29 -12.54 -9.96
N PHE A 124 -42.59 -13.72 -9.41
CA PHE A 124 -42.11 -14.15 -8.09
C PHE A 124 -40.60 -14.37 -8.08
N TYR A 125 -40.06 -15.05 -9.10
CA TYR A 125 -38.62 -15.31 -9.22
C TYR A 125 -37.83 -14.01 -9.43
N ILE A 126 -38.34 -13.11 -10.28
CA ILE A 126 -37.78 -11.77 -10.49
C ILE A 126 -37.83 -10.94 -9.20
N GLY A 127 -38.96 -10.92 -8.51
CA GLY A 127 -39.14 -10.11 -7.30
C GLY A 127 -38.13 -10.48 -6.21
N LEU A 128 -37.94 -11.78 -5.95
CA LEU A 128 -36.94 -12.25 -4.99
C LEU A 128 -35.51 -11.98 -5.45
N TYR A 129 -35.20 -12.17 -6.74
CA TYR A 129 -33.88 -11.87 -7.26
C TYR A 129 -33.50 -10.39 -7.07
N ILE A 130 -34.41 -9.48 -7.43
CA ILE A 130 -34.23 -8.04 -7.23
C ILE A 130 -34.07 -7.72 -5.74
N MET A 131 -34.92 -8.26 -4.88
CA MET A 131 -34.85 -8.01 -3.44
C MET A 131 -33.50 -8.42 -2.82
N PHE A 132 -33.00 -9.62 -3.11
CA PHE A 132 -31.71 -10.09 -2.59
C PHE A 132 -30.52 -9.35 -3.19
N THR A 133 -30.57 -9.00 -4.48
CA THR A 133 -29.49 -8.22 -5.12
C THR A 133 -29.39 -6.80 -4.56
N PHE A 134 -30.52 -6.11 -4.40
CA PHE A 134 -30.55 -4.80 -3.74
C PHE A 134 -30.05 -4.87 -2.30
N LEU A 135 -30.50 -5.88 -1.54
CA LEU A 135 -30.05 -6.08 -0.17
C LEU A 135 -28.55 -6.35 -0.09
N GLY A 136 -28.00 -7.15 -1.01
CA GLY A 136 -26.57 -7.40 -1.13
C GLY A 136 -25.75 -6.13 -1.40
N VAL A 137 -26.25 -5.22 -2.24
CA VAL A 137 -25.62 -3.91 -2.50
C VAL A 137 -25.64 -3.04 -1.24
N ILE A 138 -26.75 -2.99 -0.51
CA ILE A 138 -26.85 -2.23 0.74
C ILE A 138 -25.82 -2.75 1.76
N PHE A 139 -25.72 -4.06 1.96
CA PHE A 139 -24.73 -4.63 2.87
C PHE A 139 -23.30 -4.34 2.42
N LEU A 140 -23.02 -4.38 1.12
CA LEU A 140 -21.71 -4.02 0.58
C LEU A 140 -21.37 -2.55 0.86
N CYS A 141 -22.31 -1.63 0.61
CA CYS A 141 -22.14 -0.21 0.91
C CYS A 141 -21.90 0.04 2.40
N CYS A 142 -22.64 -0.63 3.28
CA CYS A 142 -22.41 -0.54 4.73
C CYS A 142 -21.03 -1.08 5.13
N ALA A 143 -20.59 -2.20 4.55
CA ALA A 143 -19.28 -2.78 4.82
C ALA A 143 -18.14 -1.84 4.38
N LEU A 144 -18.23 -1.30 3.16
CA LEU A 144 -17.25 -0.33 2.64
C LEU A 144 -17.26 0.97 3.45
N GLY A 145 -18.44 1.47 3.85
CA GLY A 145 -18.56 2.63 4.72
C GLY A 145 -17.87 2.42 6.08
N ALA A 146 -18.05 1.24 6.69
CA ALA A 146 -17.38 0.87 7.93
C ALA A 146 -15.85 0.79 7.76
N LEU A 147 -15.38 0.24 6.64
CA LEU A 147 -13.95 0.16 6.31
C LEU A 147 -13.33 1.56 6.14
N VAL A 148 -13.96 2.43 5.34
CA VAL A 148 -13.49 3.80 5.11
C VAL A 148 -13.46 4.59 6.41
N TYR A 149 -14.50 4.47 7.24
CA TYR A 149 -14.54 5.10 8.56
C TYR A 149 -13.37 4.63 9.45
N GLY A 150 -13.10 3.31 9.46
CA GLY A 150 -11.97 2.74 10.19
C GLY A 150 -10.62 3.27 9.69
N CYS A 151 -10.43 3.36 8.36
CA CYS A 151 -9.18 3.82 7.76
C CYS A 151 -8.89 5.29 8.04
N ILE A 152 -9.90 6.15 7.90
CA ILE A 152 -9.76 7.59 8.22
C ILE A 152 -9.38 7.77 9.70
N THR A 153 -9.99 6.98 10.58
CA THR A 153 -9.68 7.02 12.02
C THR A 153 -8.26 6.49 12.30
N ALA A 154 -7.85 5.43 11.62
CA ALA A 154 -6.51 4.84 11.71
C ALA A 154 -5.44 5.85 11.29
N SER A 155 -5.59 6.40 10.08
CA SER A 155 -4.71 7.38 9.46
C SER A 155 -4.49 8.57 10.38
N LYS A 156 -5.59 9.17 10.86
CA LYS A 156 -5.53 10.33 11.76
C LYS A 156 -4.77 10.00 13.04
N THR A 157 -5.05 8.84 13.64
CA THR A 157 -4.44 8.43 14.90
C THR A 157 -2.94 8.15 14.73
N MET A 158 -2.57 7.42 13.68
CA MET A 158 -1.18 7.07 13.40
C MET A 158 -0.35 8.29 13.00
N ASN A 159 -0.91 9.20 12.19
CA ASN A 159 -0.25 10.44 11.82
C ASN A 159 0.01 11.33 13.04
N LEU A 160 -0.98 11.50 13.92
CA LEU A 160 -0.81 12.27 15.16
C LEU A 160 0.23 11.63 16.10
N GLN A 161 0.24 10.30 16.22
CA GLN A 161 1.24 9.60 17.02
C GLN A 161 2.65 9.75 16.45
N ALA A 162 2.79 9.67 15.13
CA ALA A 162 4.09 9.78 14.48
C ALA A 162 4.63 11.23 14.53
N ALA A 163 3.77 12.22 14.32
CA ALA A 163 4.12 13.63 14.51
C ALA A 163 4.54 13.91 15.96
N ASN A 164 3.82 13.36 16.95
CA ASN A 164 4.17 13.51 18.36
C ASN A 164 5.55 12.90 18.67
N ARG A 165 5.83 11.70 18.15
CA ARG A 165 7.15 11.06 18.32
C ARG A 165 8.27 11.86 17.65
N LEU A 166 8.01 12.45 16.49
CA LEU A 166 8.98 13.29 15.79
C LEU A 166 9.31 14.55 16.58
N MET A 167 8.31 15.22 17.19
CA MET A 167 8.54 16.41 18.02
C MET A 167 9.35 16.12 19.29
N HIS A 168 9.35 14.89 19.78
CA HIS A 168 10.12 14.46 20.95
C HIS A 168 11.46 13.80 20.58
N ALA A 169 11.81 13.75 19.29
CA ALA A 169 13.07 13.17 18.85
C ALA A 169 14.24 14.11 19.25
N PRO A 170 15.39 13.55 19.67
CA PRO A 170 16.56 14.35 19.98
C PRO A 170 17.04 15.09 18.72
N THR A 171 17.52 16.34 18.89
CA THR A 171 17.98 17.19 17.78
C THR A 171 19.07 16.53 16.93
N SER A 172 19.88 15.65 17.54
CA SER A 172 20.87 14.84 16.82
C SER A 172 20.29 13.98 15.69
N TYR A 173 19.02 13.57 15.76
CA TYR A 173 18.35 12.77 14.73
C TYR A 173 17.80 13.63 13.58
N THR A 174 17.39 14.87 13.91
CA THR A 174 16.91 15.84 12.92
C THR A 174 18.03 16.48 12.11
N ASP A 175 19.25 16.46 12.65
CA ASP A 175 20.45 16.98 11.97
C ASP A 175 21.08 15.93 11.02
N THR A 176 20.91 14.63 11.30
CA THR A 176 21.42 13.54 10.46
C THR A 176 20.46 13.15 9.33
N THR A 177 19.15 13.37 9.49
CA THR A 177 18.15 13.08 8.45
C THR A 177 17.52 14.37 7.91
N PRO A 178 17.74 14.73 6.64
CA PRO A 178 17.20 15.98 6.11
C PRO A 178 15.66 15.95 6.16
N MET A 179 15.05 17.08 6.57
CA MET A 179 13.60 17.20 6.72
C MET A 179 12.79 16.74 5.50
N GLY A 180 13.33 16.95 4.29
CA GLY A 180 12.72 16.48 3.04
C GLY A 180 12.61 14.96 2.93
N ARG A 181 13.54 14.19 3.53
CA ARG A 181 13.50 12.72 3.54
C ARG A 181 12.43 12.21 4.51
N ILE A 182 12.37 12.79 5.71
CA ILE A 182 11.34 12.48 6.70
C ILE A 182 9.94 12.73 6.09
N LEU A 183 9.76 13.88 5.45
CA LEU A 183 8.50 14.22 4.80
C LEU A 183 8.15 13.26 3.66
N ASN A 184 9.10 12.96 2.76
CA ASN A 184 8.88 12.04 1.65
C ASN A 184 8.48 10.64 2.13
N ARG A 185 9.08 10.16 3.22
CA ARG A 185 8.73 8.89 3.85
C ARG A 185 7.36 8.94 4.51
N PHE A 186 7.06 9.98 5.29
CA PHE A 186 5.74 10.14 5.90
C PHE A 186 4.62 10.17 4.87
N THR A 187 4.77 10.97 3.83
CA THR A 187 3.75 11.10 2.79
C THR A 187 3.54 9.76 2.06
N LYS A 188 4.62 9.06 1.71
CA LYS A 188 4.51 7.77 1.00
C LYS A 188 3.96 6.66 1.89
N ASP A 189 4.40 6.58 3.14
CA ASP A 189 3.94 5.56 4.08
C ASP A 189 2.45 5.77 4.43
N ILE A 190 2.01 7.03 4.59
CA ILE A 190 0.60 7.36 4.81
C ILE A 190 -0.25 7.04 3.57
N ASP A 191 0.24 7.34 2.36
CA ASP A 191 -0.47 7.03 1.11
C ASP A 191 -0.73 5.53 0.96
N VAL A 192 0.30 4.70 1.19
CA VAL A 192 0.16 3.23 1.19
C VAL A 192 -0.82 2.77 2.27
N LEU A 193 -0.76 3.37 3.46
CA LEU A 193 -1.61 3.02 4.59
C LEU A 193 -3.10 3.35 4.35
N ASP A 194 -3.38 4.42 3.63
CA ASP A 194 -4.73 4.98 3.49
C ASP A 194 -5.43 4.51 2.20
N ASN A 195 -4.67 4.19 1.16
CA ASN A 195 -5.22 3.78 -0.14
C ASN A 195 -4.99 2.29 -0.40
N GLU A 196 -3.75 1.83 -0.29
CA GLU A 196 -3.40 0.46 -0.70
C GLU A 196 -3.83 -0.57 0.35
N LEU A 197 -3.52 -0.33 1.63
CA LEU A 197 -3.81 -1.27 2.71
C LEU A 197 -5.33 -1.59 2.83
N PRO A 198 -6.24 -0.62 2.81
CA PRO A 198 -7.68 -0.89 2.90
C PRO A 198 -8.21 -1.65 1.69
N GLU A 199 -7.74 -1.30 0.50
CA GLU A 199 -8.09 -2.01 -0.74
C GLU A 199 -7.66 -3.47 -0.66
N GLN A 200 -6.41 -3.74 -0.24
CA GLN A 200 -5.92 -5.11 -0.09
C GLN A 200 -6.69 -5.89 0.97
N ILE A 201 -7.02 -5.28 2.13
CA ILE A 201 -7.86 -5.92 3.16
C ILE A 201 -9.23 -6.29 2.60
N TYR A 202 -9.87 -5.37 1.88
CA TYR A 202 -11.16 -5.59 1.26
C TYR A 202 -11.10 -6.75 0.26
N LEU A 203 -10.16 -6.70 -0.69
CA LEU A 203 -9.99 -7.73 -1.72
C LEU A 203 -9.68 -9.09 -1.10
N PHE A 204 -8.78 -9.15 -0.12
CA PHE A 204 -8.42 -10.39 0.56
C PHE A 204 -9.62 -11.01 1.28
N THR A 205 -10.32 -10.20 2.10
CA THR A 205 -11.47 -10.66 2.89
C THR A 205 -12.64 -11.07 1.99
N TYR A 206 -12.91 -10.31 0.93
CA TYR A 206 -13.95 -10.59 -0.05
C TYR A 206 -13.69 -11.91 -0.78
N ASN A 207 -12.47 -12.10 -1.30
CA ASN A 207 -12.11 -13.29 -2.06
C ASN A 207 -12.10 -14.55 -1.17
N ILE A 208 -11.55 -14.49 0.04
CA ILE A 208 -11.56 -15.63 0.97
C ILE A 208 -12.99 -16.05 1.30
N THR A 209 -13.86 -15.09 1.64
CA THR A 209 -15.25 -15.37 1.98
C THR A 209 -15.99 -15.95 0.78
N LYS A 210 -15.74 -15.43 -0.43
CA LYS A 210 -16.38 -15.90 -1.68
C LYS A 210 -15.94 -17.30 -2.07
N ILE A 211 -14.64 -17.60 -1.95
CA ILE A 211 -14.10 -18.95 -2.17
C ILE A 211 -14.71 -19.91 -1.15
N GLY A 212 -14.73 -19.53 0.13
CA GLY A 212 -15.34 -20.32 1.20
C GLY A 212 -16.82 -20.63 0.93
N GLY A 213 -17.62 -19.61 0.60
CA GLY A 213 -19.04 -19.78 0.26
C GLY A 213 -19.27 -20.66 -0.96
N SER A 214 -18.46 -20.51 -2.01
CA SER A 214 -18.56 -21.34 -3.22
C SER A 214 -18.18 -22.80 -2.97
N LEU A 215 -17.15 -23.05 -2.16
CA LEU A 215 -16.74 -24.40 -1.77
C LEU A 215 -17.83 -25.10 -0.95
N ILE A 216 -18.47 -24.38 -0.02
CA ILE A 216 -19.59 -24.91 0.77
C ILE A 216 -20.75 -25.34 -0.16
N LEU A 217 -21.12 -24.50 -1.13
CA LEU A 217 -22.15 -24.85 -2.11
C LEU A 217 -21.74 -26.06 -2.99
N LEU A 218 -20.48 -26.12 -3.40
CA LEU A 218 -19.97 -27.23 -4.19
C LEU A 218 -20.04 -28.55 -3.41
N GLN A 219 -19.66 -28.52 -2.13
CA GLN A 219 -19.74 -29.70 -1.26
C GLN A 219 -21.17 -30.21 -1.14
N GLU A 220 -22.15 -29.32 -0.98
CA GLU A 220 -23.56 -29.70 -0.92
C GLU A 220 -24.02 -30.36 -2.23
N ARG A 221 -23.72 -29.73 -3.39
CA ARG A 221 -24.07 -30.32 -4.69
C ARG A 221 -23.39 -31.66 -4.95
N LEU A 222 -22.16 -31.86 -4.47
CA LEU A 222 -21.46 -33.13 -4.57
C LEU A 222 -22.08 -34.21 -3.70
N LYS A 223 -22.61 -33.85 -2.52
CA LYS A 223 -23.32 -34.76 -1.63
C LYS A 223 -24.60 -35.28 -2.28
N ASP A 224 -25.39 -34.38 -2.87
CA ASP A 224 -26.59 -34.74 -3.64
C ASP A 224 -26.25 -35.64 -4.85
N GLY A 225 -25.19 -35.30 -5.58
CA GLY A 225 -24.74 -36.08 -6.74
C GLY A 225 -24.21 -37.48 -6.38
N LYS A 226 -23.58 -37.64 -5.21
CA LYS A 226 -23.18 -38.96 -4.70
C LYS A 226 -24.40 -39.80 -4.30
N LEU A 227 -25.34 -39.21 -3.56
CA LEU A 227 -26.58 -39.88 -3.18
C LEU A 227 -27.36 -40.38 -4.41
N PHE A 228 -27.42 -39.57 -5.47
CA PHE A 228 -28.05 -39.94 -6.73
C PHE A 228 -27.31 -41.08 -7.44
N ARG A 229 -25.96 -41.05 -7.50
CA ARG A 229 -25.17 -42.14 -8.08
C ARG A 229 -25.36 -43.46 -7.32
N ASP A 230 -25.38 -43.40 -5.99
CA ASP A 230 -25.53 -44.59 -5.15
C ASP A 230 -26.94 -45.20 -5.32
N GLN A 231 -27.99 -44.38 -5.34
CA GLN A 231 -29.36 -44.84 -5.63
C GLN A 231 -29.49 -45.43 -7.04
N TRP A 232 -28.87 -44.81 -8.05
CA TRP A 232 -28.91 -45.31 -9.43
C TRP A 232 -28.22 -46.67 -9.56
N CYS A 233 -27.06 -46.87 -8.93
CA CYS A 233 -26.37 -48.16 -8.89
C CYS A 233 -27.21 -49.26 -8.22
N ILE A 234 -27.88 -48.95 -7.10
CA ILE A 234 -28.74 -49.90 -6.39
C ILE A 234 -29.93 -50.32 -7.27
N LEU A 235 -30.62 -49.36 -7.88
CA LEU A 235 -31.76 -49.59 -8.78
C LEU A 235 -31.40 -50.39 -10.02
N ASN A 236 -30.19 -50.23 -10.55
CA ASN A 236 -29.75 -50.96 -11.74
C ASN A 236 -29.21 -52.37 -11.41
N SER A 237 -28.81 -52.61 -10.15
CA SER A 237 -28.41 -53.95 -9.68
C SER A 237 -29.59 -54.89 -9.41
N THR A 238 -30.77 -54.35 -9.10
CA THR A 238 -31.99 -55.11 -8.78
C THR A 238 -32.82 -55.49 -10.00
N LYS A 239 -32.47 -54.97 -11.19
CA LYS A 239 -33.11 -55.29 -12.48
C LYS A 239 -32.43 -56.43 -13.26
N ARG A 240 -31.39 -57.05 -12.70
CA ARG A 240 -30.65 -58.15 -13.30
C ARG A 240 -30.83 -59.42 -12.46
#